data_AF-A0A533XTZ2-F1
#
_entry.id   AF-A0A533XTZ2-F1
#
_cell.length_a   1.000
_cell.length_b   1.000
_cell.length_c   1.000
_cell.angle_alpha   90.00
_cell.angle_beta   90.00
_cell.angle_gamma   90.00
#
_symmetry.space_group_name_H-M   'P 1'
#
loop_
_entity.id
_entity.type
_entity.pdbx_description
1 polymer ?
#
loop_
_entity_poly.entity_id
_entity_poly.type
_entity_poly.pdbx_seq_one_letter_code
_entity_poly.pdbx_strand_id
1 'polypeptide(L)'
;MKQIWAPWRLAFIEQVSGDSGCIFCEKPALRQDGKTFILWRGRHSYVLMNIYPYNNGHLLIAPYRHIAAIEDLPETILLDMLRLLQRSIKAIRKAYAPEGFNIGVNQGKVAGAGIEHHIHLHVVPRWSADTNFMPLLGETRVLPQHLKASYARLKAAFTATVARPRPRLVSPARPGRAKARPFPGVSRRRPRSPRSPRQN
;
A
#
# COMPACT_ATOMS: atom_id res chain seq x y z
N MET A 1 27.99 -15.07 -0.16
CA MET A 1 27.03 -13.94 -0.24
C MET A 1 26.97 -13.50 -1.71
N LYS A 2 25.79 -13.42 -2.34
CA LYS A 2 25.68 -12.98 -3.75
C LYS A 2 25.43 -11.47 -3.78
N GLN A 3 26.31 -10.71 -4.42
CA GLN A 3 26.18 -9.26 -4.58
C GLN A 3 25.37 -8.95 -5.85
N ILE A 4 24.47 -7.96 -5.75
CA ILE A 4 23.70 -7.45 -6.89
C ILE A 4 24.27 -6.07 -7.21
N TRP A 5 24.68 -5.89 -8.47
CA TRP A 5 25.16 -4.63 -9.00
C TRP A 5 23.96 -3.86 -9.60
N ALA A 6 23.85 -2.59 -9.26
CA ALA A 6 22.82 -1.69 -9.78
C ALA A 6 23.47 -0.34 -10.12
N PRO A 7 24.29 -0.25 -11.17
CA PRO A 7 25.12 0.93 -11.45
C PRO A 7 24.31 2.22 -11.65
N TRP A 8 23.09 2.12 -12.20
CA TRP A 8 22.15 3.24 -12.32
C TRP A 8 21.78 3.87 -10.97
N ARG A 9 21.93 3.13 -9.87
CA ARG A 9 21.65 3.62 -8.52
C ARG A 9 22.64 4.70 -8.09
N LEU A 10 23.87 4.67 -8.59
CA LEU A 10 24.88 5.68 -8.27
C LEU A 10 24.47 7.06 -8.80
N ALA A 11 24.08 7.14 -10.08
CA ALA A 11 23.60 8.39 -10.69
C ALA A 11 22.35 8.95 -9.99
N PHE A 12 21.46 8.08 -9.50
CA PHE A 12 20.31 8.50 -8.69
C PHE A 12 20.74 9.02 -7.31
N ILE A 13 21.65 8.32 -6.63
CA ILE A 13 22.17 8.76 -5.32
C ILE A 13 22.86 10.11 -5.47
N GLU A 14 23.68 10.31 -6.50
CA GLU A 14 24.36 11.57 -6.80
C GLU A 14 23.36 12.70 -7.09
N GLN A 15 22.29 12.45 -7.85
CA GLN A 15 21.22 13.44 -8.05
C GLN A 15 20.47 13.81 -6.77
N VAL A 16 20.27 12.85 -5.86
CA VAL A 16 19.55 13.09 -4.59
C VAL A 16 20.46 13.69 -3.51
N SER A 17 21.78 13.57 -3.64
CA SER A 17 22.75 14.10 -2.66
C SER A 17 23.22 15.52 -2.95
N GLY A 18 22.79 16.15 -4.06
CA GLY A 18 22.85 17.61 -4.20
C GLY A 18 21.76 18.26 -3.34
N ASP A 19 22.08 19.42 -2.72
CA ASP A 19 21.27 20.31 -1.86
C ASP A 19 19.90 20.76 -2.44
N SER A 20 19.13 19.83 -2.98
CA SER A 20 17.87 20.05 -3.67
C SER A 20 16.75 19.48 -2.81
N GLY A 21 15.68 20.25 -2.65
CA GLY A 21 14.63 19.98 -1.68
C GLY A 21 13.91 18.65 -1.87
N CYS A 22 13.01 18.35 -0.94
CA CYS A 22 12.27 17.09 -0.99
C CYS A 22 11.33 17.05 -2.19
N ILE A 23 11.58 16.15 -3.15
CA ILE A 23 10.73 16.01 -4.35
C ILE A 23 9.26 15.75 -4.03
N PHE A 24 8.97 15.12 -2.88
CA PHE A 24 7.60 14.82 -2.45
C PHE A 24 6.90 16.03 -1.82
N CYS A 25 7.64 17.07 -1.45
CA CYS A 25 7.10 18.38 -1.08
C CYS A 25 6.94 19.27 -2.31
N GLU A 26 7.94 19.27 -3.20
CA GLU A 26 7.98 20.16 -4.37
C GLU A 26 6.96 19.80 -5.45
N LYS A 27 6.93 18.52 -5.88
CA LYS A 27 6.03 18.04 -6.95
C LYS A 27 4.56 18.40 -6.70
N PRO A 28 3.97 18.16 -5.51
CA PRO A 28 2.58 18.53 -5.30
C PRO A 28 2.35 20.05 -5.28
N ALA A 29 3.34 20.85 -4.87
CA ALA A 29 3.26 22.31 -4.81
C ALA A 29 3.24 22.97 -6.20
N LEU A 30 3.91 22.38 -7.19
CA LEU A 30 3.92 22.89 -8.57
C LEU A 30 2.55 22.88 -9.27
N ARG A 31 1.57 22.14 -8.75
CA ARG A 31 0.22 21.93 -9.33
C ARG A 31 0.19 21.54 -10.81
N GLN A 32 1.30 21.01 -11.34
CA GLN A 32 1.45 20.56 -12.73
C GLN A 32 1.45 19.04 -12.80
N ASP A 33 0.30 18.41 -12.48
CA ASP A 33 0.18 16.96 -12.30
C ASP A 33 0.68 16.13 -13.50
N GLY A 34 0.53 16.62 -14.73
CA GLY A 34 1.02 15.96 -15.94
C GLY A 34 2.55 15.92 -16.07
N LYS A 35 3.25 16.94 -15.55
CA LYS A 35 4.72 16.99 -15.54
C LYS A 35 5.31 16.27 -14.33
N THR A 36 4.59 16.27 -13.21
CA THR A 36 5.04 15.63 -11.97
C THR A 36 4.60 14.17 -11.85
N PHE A 37 3.83 13.69 -12.82
CA PHE A 37 3.25 12.35 -12.88
C PHE A 37 2.33 12.03 -11.69
N ILE A 38 1.64 13.04 -11.16
CA ILE A 38 0.63 12.88 -10.11
C ILE A 38 -0.67 12.35 -10.74
N LEU A 39 -1.10 11.18 -10.28
CA LEU A 39 -2.29 10.49 -10.77
C LEU A 39 -3.52 10.86 -9.94
N TRP A 40 -3.37 10.98 -8.63
CA TRP A 40 -4.48 11.24 -7.71
C TRP A 40 -4.05 12.11 -6.52
N ARG A 41 -4.91 13.04 -6.11
CA ARG A 41 -4.73 13.87 -4.90
C ARG A 41 -5.82 13.51 -3.88
N GLY A 42 -5.40 12.98 -2.74
CA GLY A 42 -6.25 12.71 -1.58
C GLY A 42 -6.32 13.91 -0.64
N ARG A 43 -6.77 13.68 0.60
CA ARG A 43 -6.88 14.75 1.60
C ARG A 43 -5.54 15.02 2.29
N HIS A 44 -4.84 13.96 2.63
CA HIS A 44 -3.57 14.01 3.36
C HIS A 44 -2.41 13.42 2.57
N SER A 45 -2.72 12.63 1.54
CA SER A 45 -1.74 11.92 0.72
C SER A 45 -2.10 11.99 -0.75
N TYR A 46 -1.17 11.62 -1.61
CA TYR A 46 -1.35 11.62 -3.06
C TYR A 46 -0.62 10.44 -3.69
N VAL A 47 -0.97 10.14 -4.95
CA VAL A 47 -0.40 9.06 -5.74
C VAL A 47 0.32 9.63 -6.94
N LEU A 48 1.56 9.19 -7.16
CA LEU A 48 2.37 9.54 -8.32
C LEU A 48 3.04 8.30 -8.91
N MET A 49 3.45 8.38 -10.18
CA MET A 49 4.26 7.33 -10.79
C MET A 49 5.71 7.42 -10.31
N ASN A 50 6.35 6.26 -10.17
CA ASN A 50 7.80 6.23 -10.09
C ASN A 50 8.40 6.41 -11.49
N ILE A 51 9.30 7.37 -11.66
CA ILE A 51 10.00 7.63 -12.93
C ILE A 51 11.12 6.64 -13.21
N TYR A 52 11.55 5.87 -12.19
CA TYR A 52 12.44 4.73 -12.29
C TYR A 52 11.70 3.44 -11.87
N PRO A 53 10.70 2.99 -12.64
CA PRO A 53 9.81 1.94 -12.21
C PRO A 53 10.46 0.55 -12.24
N TYR A 54 10.00 -0.38 -11.38
CA TYR A 54 10.35 -1.79 -11.51
C TYR A 54 9.62 -2.42 -12.70
N ASN A 55 8.32 -2.13 -12.83
CA ASN A 55 7.44 -2.52 -13.93
C ASN A 55 6.53 -1.35 -14.31
N ASN A 56 5.96 -1.37 -15.52
CA ASN A 56 4.91 -0.43 -15.90
C ASN A 56 3.76 -0.46 -14.88
N GLY A 57 3.35 0.71 -14.39
CA GLY A 57 2.37 0.82 -13.31
C GLY A 57 2.96 0.86 -11.89
N HIS A 58 4.28 0.95 -11.72
CA HIS A 58 4.88 1.22 -10.41
C HIS A 58 4.47 2.61 -9.90
N LEU A 59 3.70 2.63 -8.82
CA LEU A 59 3.24 3.84 -8.15
C LEU A 59 3.90 4.04 -6.80
N LEU A 60 3.96 5.31 -6.41
CA LEU A 60 4.32 5.76 -5.07
C LEU A 60 3.08 6.43 -4.44
N ILE A 61 2.93 6.25 -3.13
CA ILE A 61 1.91 6.96 -2.33
C ILE A 61 2.65 7.68 -1.22
N ALA A 62 2.53 9.00 -1.18
CA ALA A 62 3.26 9.85 -0.25
C ALA A 62 2.28 10.79 0.49
N PRO A 63 2.53 11.09 1.77
CA PRO A 63 1.83 12.16 2.46
C PRO A 63 2.28 13.53 1.95
N TYR A 64 1.43 14.54 2.08
CA TYR A 64 1.83 15.94 1.85
C TYR A 64 2.79 16.44 2.94
N ARG A 65 2.62 15.95 4.17
CA ARG A 65 3.48 16.30 5.30
C ARG A 65 4.84 15.60 5.16
N HIS A 66 5.92 16.35 5.37
CA HIS A 66 7.28 15.81 5.38
C HIS A 66 7.52 15.03 6.68
N ILE A 67 7.44 13.70 6.60
CA ILE A 67 7.65 12.78 7.71
C ILE A 67 8.49 11.61 7.19
N ALA A 68 9.56 11.27 7.90
CA ALA A 68 10.51 10.24 7.49
C ALA A 68 10.08 8.82 7.83
N ALA A 69 9.30 8.65 8.90
CA ALA A 69 9.01 7.35 9.50
C ALA A 69 7.52 7.04 9.51
N ILE A 70 7.17 5.76 9.32
CA ILE A 70 5.78 5.31 9.25
C ILE A 70 5.11 5.34 10.63
N GLU A 71 5.86 5.09 11.70
CA GLU A 71 5.43 5.12 13.09
C GLU A 71 5.07 6.53 13.58
N ASP A 72 5.59 7.57 12.93
CA ASP A 72 5.30 8.97 13.25
C ASP A 72 4.07 9.52 12.49
N LEU A 73 3.47 8.71 11.61
CA LEU A 73 2.31 9.16 10.83
C LEU A 73 1.06 9.24 11.72
N PRO A 74 0.34 10.39 11.72
CA PRO A 74 -0.98 10.47 12.31
C PRO A 74 -1.94 9.46 11.66
N GLU A 75 -2.85 8.88 12.46
CA GLU A 75 -3.80 7.86 11.98
C GLU A 75 -4.60 8.31 10.75
N THR A 76 -4.94 9.60 10.67
CA THR A 76 -5.65 10.21 9.54
C THR A 76 -4.87 10.12 8.24
N ILE A 77 -3.55 10.29 8.30
CA ILE A 77 -2.65 10.18 7.14
C ILE A 77 -2.47 8.71 6.77
N LEU A 78 -2.21 7.84 7.75
CA LEU A 78 -2.05 6.41 7.53
C LEU A 78 -3.28 5.80 6.84
N LEU A 79 -4.48 6.14 7.32
CA LEU A 79 -5.74 5.70 6.73
C LEU A 79 -5.95 6.24 5.32
N ASP A 80 -5.59 7.50 5.05
CA ASP A 80 -5.67 8.08 3.70
C ASP A 80 -4.71 7.35 2.74
N MET A 81 -3.47 7.11 3.15
CA MET A 81 -2.49 6.33 2.38
C MET A 81 -3.01 4.92 2.04
N LEU A 82 -3.58 4.20 3.00
CA LEU A 82 -4.12 2.86 2.77
C LEU A 82 -5.39 2.86 1.88
N ARG A 83 -6.22 3.91 1.97
CA ARG A 83 -7.34 4.09 1.03
C ARG A 83 -6.85 4.37 -0.39
N LEU A 84 -5.80 5.16 -0.52
CA LEU A 84 -5.14 5.39 -1.81
C LEU A 84 -4.48 4.11 -2.34
N LEU A 85 -3.89 3.29 -1.49
CA LEU A 85 -3.35 1.98 -1.86
C LEU A 85 -4.43 1.10 -2.51
N GLN A 86 -5.59 0.95 -1.86
CA GLN A 86 -6.70 0.18 -2.41
C GLN A 86 -7.15 0.73 -3.77
N ARG A 87 -7.16 2.05 -3.94
CA ARG A 87 -7.52 2.70 -5.20
C ARG A 87 -6.47 2.44 -6.28
N SER A 88 -5.19 2.56 -5.94
CA SER A 88 -4.06 2.28 -6.83
C SER A 88 -4.11 0.85 -7.36
N ILE A 89 -4.35 -0.14 -6.49
CA ILE A 89 -4.48 -1.55 -6.91
C ILE A 89 -5.63 -1.71 -7.92
N LYS A 90 -6.80 -1.11 -7.66
CA LYS A 90 -7.95 -1.18 -8.58
C LYS A 90 -7.65 -0.50 -9.92
N ALA A 91 -7.02 0.66 -9.90
CA ALA A 91 -6.65 1.39 -11.11
C ALA A 91 -5.62 0.62 -11.94
N ILE A 92 -4.58 0.07 -11.31
CA ILE A 92 -3.56 -0.75 -11.98
C ILE A 92 -4.17 -2.03 -12.54
N ARG A 93 -5.06 -2.71 -11.79
CA ARG A 93 -5.80 -3.88 -12.31
C ARG A 93 -6.58 -3.57 -13.57
N LYS A 94 -7.32 -2.44 -13.57
CA LYS A 94 -8.05 -1.99 -14.75
C LYS A 94 -7.12 -1.63 -15.91
N ALA A 95 -5.98 -1.01 -15.62
CA ALA A 95 -5.05 -0.56 -16.64
C ALA A 95 -4.24 -1.71 -17.27
N TYR A 96 -3.75 -2.66 -16.49
CA TYR A 96 -2.73 -3.62 -16.95
C TYR A 96 -3.03 -5.08 -16.65
N ALA A 97 -4.05 -5.39 -15.85
CA ALA A 97 -4.38 -6.76 -15.43
C ALA A 97 -3.17 -7.59 -14.92
N PRO A 98 -2.38 -7.09 -13.94
CA PRO A 98 -1.34 -7.89 -13.31
C PRO A 98 -1.93 -9.05 -12.49
N GLU A 99 -1.14 -10.10 -12.38
CA GLU A 99 -1.46 -11.30 -11.60
C GLU A 99 -1.21 -11.09 -10.10
N GLY A 100 -0.30 -10.18 -9.74
CA GLY A 100 0.08 -9.92 -8.36
C GLY A 100 0.60 -8.50 -8.11
N PHE A 101 0.90 -8.22 -6.84
CA PHE A 101 1.46 -6.94 -6.40
C PHE A 101 2.51 -7.15 -5.31
N ASN A 102 3.60 -6.39 -5.35
CA ASN A 102 4.42 -6.11 -4.19
C ASN A 102 4.06 -4.73 -3.64
N ILE A 103 3.85 -4.67 -2.33
CA ILE A 103 3.51 -3.44 -1.62
C ILE A 103 4.49 -3.33 -0.46
N GLY A 104 5.14 -2.18 -0.31
CA GLY A 104 6.18 -2.04 0.71
C GLY A 104 6.69 -0.62 0.89
N VAL A 105 7.41 -0.43 1.98
CA VAL A 105 8.05 0.83 2.37
C VAL A 105 9.50 0.52 2.71
N ASN A 106 10.42 1.37 2.24
CA ASN A 106 11.81 1.34 2.68
C ASN A 106 12.00 2.51 3.65
N GLN A 107 12.35 2.23 4.90
CA GLN A 107 12.55 3.25 5.93
C GLN A 107 14.00 3.26 6.39
N GLY A 108 14.63 4.43 6.33
CA GLY A 108 16.05 4.62 6.62
C GLY A 108 16.99 4.22 5.48
N LYS A 109 18.20 4.82 5.50
CA LYS A 109 19.23 4.65 4.47
C LYS A 109 19.56 3.19 4.17
N VAL A 110 19.73 2.39 5.23
CA VAL A 110 20.14 0.98 5.13
C VAL A 110 19.06 0.10 4.51
N ALA A 111 17.78 0.43 4.69
CA ALA A 111 16.68 -0.26 4.02
C ALA A 111 16.55 0.10 2.53
N GLY A 112 17.44 0.97 2.03
CA GLY A 112 17.45 1.39 0.64
C GLY A 112 16.44 2.47 0.30
N ALA A 113 16.01 3.27 1.28
CA ALA A 113 15.20 4.46 1.05
C ALA A 113 15.97 5.44 0.14
N GLY A 114 15.45 5.70 -1.05
CA GLY A 114 16.06 6.64 -1.98
C GLY A 114 15.93 8.09 -1.52
N ILE A 115 14.90 8.39 -0.72
CA ILE A 115 14.63 9.68 -0.09
C ILE A 115 14.27 9.37 1.35
N GLU A 116 15.26 9.45 2.24
CA GLU A 116 15.14 8.94 3.60
C GLU A 116 14.25 9.79 4.52
N HIS A 117 14.13 11.09 4.24
CA HIS A 117 13.39 12.02 5.10
C HIS A 117 11.89 12.12 4.78
N HIS A 118 11.40 11.42 3.73
CA HIS A 118 9.99 11.46 3.35
C HIS A 118 9.46 10.08 2.97
N ILE A 119 8.62 9.53 3.85
CA ILE A 119 8.06 8.19 3.75
C ILE A 119 7.13 8.05 2.56
N HIS A 120 7.25 6.94 1.83
CA HIS A 120 6.40 6.65 0.68
C HIS A 120 6.20 5.15 0.50
N LEU A 121 4.97 4.78 0.13
CA LEU A 121 4.57 3.41 -0.11
C LEU A 121 4.69 3.07 -1.59
N HIS A 122 5.40 1.99 -1.88
CA HIS A 122 5.51 1.41 -3.21
C HIS A 122 4.32 0.50 -3.52
N VAL A 123 3.81 0.59 -4.74
CA VAL A 123 2.83 -0.34 -5.30
C VAL A 123 3.36 -0.81 -6.65
N VAL A 124 3.85 -2.05 -6.68
CA VAL A 124 4.53 -2.63 -7.85
C VAL A 124 3.68 -3.78 -8.42
N PRO A 125 3.09 -3.64 -9.62
CA PRO A 125 2.40 -4.75 -10.27
C PRO A 125 3.40 -5.81 -10.74
N ARG A 126 2.97 -7.08 -10.67
CA ARG A 126 3.77 -8.27 -11.02
C ARG A 126 3.01 -9.18 -11.98
N TRP A 127 3.75 -9.81 -12.87
CA TRP A 127 3.29 -10.90 -13.74
C TRP A 127 4.19 -12.12 -13.56
N SER A 128 3.69 -13.29 -13.91
CA SER A 128 4.53 -14.48 -14.02
C SER A 128 5.69 -14.21 -14.99
N ALA A 129 6.91 -14.54 -14.57
CA ALA A 129 8.14 -14.35 -15.34
C ALA A 129 8.39 -12.92 -15.86
N ASP A 130 7.93 -11.90 -15.13
CA ASP A 130 8.17 -10.49 -15.50
C ASP A 130 9.64 -10.06 -15.43
N THR A 131 10.49 -10.85 -14.77
CA THR A 131 11.94 -10.70 -14.81
C THR A 131 12.51 -11.68 -15.81
N ASN A 132 13.07 -11.17 -16.90
CA ASN A 132 13.73 -11.97 -17.93
C ASN A 132 15.26 -12.02 -17.71
N PHE A 133 16.01 -12.51 -18.68
CA PHE A 133 17.47 -12.63 -18.58
C PHE A 133 18.19 -11.27 -18.65
N MET A 134 17.56 -10.21 -19.16
CA MET A 134 18.23 -8.92 -19.41
C MET A 134 18.75 -8.26 -18.11
N PRO A 135 18.00 -8.21 -17.00
CA PRO A 135 18.52 -7.73 -15.72
C PRO A 135 19.66 -8.57 -15.15
N LEU A 136 19.73 -9.86 -15.50
CA LEU A 136 20.72 -10.79 -14.97
C LEU A 136 22.03 -10.76 -15.77
N LEU A 137 21.94 -10.67 -17.11
CA LEU A 137 23.10 -10.74 -18.00
C LEU A 137 23.62 -9.38 -18.43
N GLY A 138 22.73 -8.40 -18.57
CA GLY A 138 23.06 -7.08 -19.11
C GLY A 138 22.73 -5.93 -18.17
N GLU A 139 22.39 -6.22 -16.91
CA GLU A 139 22.02 -5.21 -15.90
C GLU A 139 20.97 -4.21 -16.41
N THR A 140 20.11 -4.65 -17.34
CA THR A 140 19.22 -3.78 -18.09
C THR A 140 17.77 -4.22 -17.88
N ARG A 141 16.90 -3.26 -17.56
CA ARG A 141 15.45 -3.49 -17.52
C ARG A 141 14.78 -3.00 -18.79
N VAL A 142 13.96 -3.86 -19.36
CA VAL A 142 13.12 -3.54 -20.52
C VAL A 142 11.71 -3.24 -20.03
N LEU A 143 11.23 -2.02 -20.27
CA LEU A 143 9.87 -1.60 -19.96
C LEU A 143 9.08 -1.43 -21.25
N PRO A 144 7.98 -2.19 -21.47
CA PRO A 144 7.26 -2.19 -22.74
C PRO A 144 6.55 -0.86 -23.06
N GLN A 145 6.28 0.00 -22.08
CA GLN A 145 5.56 1.24 -22.30
C GLN A 145 6.31 2.46 -21.74
N HIS A 146 6.39 3.53 -22.53
CA HIS A 146 6.98 4.80 -22.13
C HIS A 146 6.19 5.48 -20.99
N LEU A 147 6.88 6.29 -20.17
CA LEU A 147 6.32 6.96 -18.98
C LEU A 147 5.06 7.80 -19.30
N LYS A 148 5.11 8.64 -20.33
CA LYS A 148 3.97 9.50 -20.71
C LYS A 148 2.74 8.69 -21.12
N ALA A 149 2.93 7.60 -21.86
CA ALA A 149 1.84 6.71 -22.26
C ALA A 149 1.26 5.96 -21.04
N SER A 150 2.14 5.51 -20.14
CA SER A 150 1.73 4.90 -18.87
C SER A 150 0.91 5.87 -18.01
N TYR A 151 1.33 7.13 -17.94
CA TYR A 151 0.60 8.19 -17.23
C TYR A 151 -0.81 8.37 -17.76
N ALA A 152 -0.98 8.54 -19.07
CA ALA A 152 -2.30 8.71 -19.69
C ALA A 152 -3.21 7.52 -19.39
N ARG A 153 -2.71 6.29 -19.56
CA ARG A 153 -3.45 5.05 -19.30
C ARG A 153 -3.89 4.93 -17.84
N LEU A 154 -2.98 5.18 -16.90
CA LEU A 154 -3.28 5.12 -15.47
C LEU A 154 -4.22 6.23 -15.05
N LYS A 155 -4.03 7.47 -15.54
CA LYS A 155 -4.89 8.60 -15.22
C LYS A 155 -6.34 8.31 -15.61
N ALA A 156 -6.57 7.75 -16.80
CA ALA A 156 -7.89 7.30 -17.24
C ALA A 156 -8.47 6.22 -16.32
N ALA A 157 -7.67 5.24 -15.88
CA ALA A 157 -8.11 4.19 -14.96
C ALA A 157 -8.48 4.72 -13.56
N PHE A 158 -7.74 5.71 -13.05
CA PHE A 158 -8.05 6.39 -11.78
C PHE A 158 -9.37 7.16 -11.87
N THR A 159 -9.62 7.89 -12.96
CA THR A 159 -10.89 8.60 -13.16
C THR A 159 -12.07 7.62 -13.20
N ALA A 160 -11.93 6.50 -13.91
CA ALA A 160 -13.00 5.54 -14.05
C ALA A 160 -13.29 4.72 -12.78
N THR A 161 -12.37 4.67 -11.81
CA THR A 161 -12.59 3.99 -10.52
C THR A 161 -13.31 4.86 -9.49
N VAL A 162 -13.36 6.19 -9.68
CA VAL A 162 -14.14 7.13 -8.84
C VAL A 162 -15.64 6.93 -9.02
N ALA A 163 -16.08 6.63 -10.23
CA ALA A 163 -17.49 6.57 -10.60
C ALA A 163 -18.26 5.38 -9.99
N ARG A 164 -17.59 4.41 -9.34
CA ARG A 164 -18.28 3.26 -8.72
C ARG A 164 -18.61 3.56 -7.25
N PRO A 165 -19.90 3.52 -6.86
CA PRO A 165 -20.28 3.68 -5.45
C PRO A 165 -19.65 2.59 -4.58
N ARG A 166 -19.24 2.94 -3.36
CA ARG A 166 -18.71 1.98 -2.40
C ARG A 166 -19.79 0.94 -2.06
N PRO A 167 -19.48 -0.37 -2.06
CA PRO A 167 -20.39 -1.34 -1.47
C PRO A 167 -20.64 -0.96 -0.01
N ARG A 168 -21.90 -1.02 0.42
CA ARG A 168 -22.26 -0.81 1.84
C ARG A 168 -21.47 -1.80 2.68
N LEU A 169 -20.88 -1.30 3.77
CA LEU A 169 -20.27 -2.16 4.80
C LEU A 169 -21.33 -3.17 5.25
N VAL A 170 -21.11 -4.44 4.96
CA VAL A 170 -21.88 -5.52 5.58
C VAL A 170 -21.35 -5.60 7.00
N SER A 171 -22.15 -5.21 7.99
CA SER A 171 -21.81 -5.46 9.39
C SER A 171 -21.45 -6.93 9.55
N PRO A 172 -20.39 -7.27 10.30
CA PRO A 172 -20.08 -8.68 10.54
C PRO A 172 -21.32 -9.32 11.14
N ALA A 173 -21.81 -10.39 10.51
CA ALA A 173 -22.89 -11.18 11.06
C ALA A 173 -22.48 -11.53 12.50
N ARG A 174 -23.28 -11.10 13.48
CA ARG A 174 -23.09 -11.54 14.87
C ARG A 174 -22.95 -13.06 14.83
N PRO A 175 -21.88 -13.66 15.38
CA PRO A 175 -21.81 -15.10 15.48
C PRO A 175 -23.07 -15.54 16.23
N GLY A 176 -23.93 -16.29 15.53
CA GLY A 176 -25.15 -16.81 16.12
C GLY A 176 -24.79 -17.50 17.42
N ARG A 177 -25.51 -17.19 18.51
CA ARG A 177 -25.38 -17.91 19.77
C ARG A 177 -25.50 -19.40 19.47
N ALA A 178 -24.37 -20.10 19.43
CA ALA A 178 -24.36 -21.54 19.51
C ALA A 178 -25.07 -21.87 20.83
N LYS A 179 -26.27 -22.45 20.75
CA LYS A 179 -26.92 -23.02 21.92
C LYS A 179 -25.94 -24.05 22.46
N ALA A 180 -25.33 -23.74 23.60
CA ALA A 180 -24.49 -24.68 24.32
C ALA A 180 -25.32 -25.94 24.55
N ARG A 181 -25.02 -27.01 23.81
CA ARG A 181 -25.54 -28.33 24.13
C ARG A 181 -24.91 -28.71 25.49
N PRO A 182 -25.70 -29.06 26.50
CA PRO A 182 -25.13 -29.52 27.75
C PRO A 182 -24.36 -30.82 27.48
N PHE A 183 -23.11 -30.87 27.96
CA PHE A 183 -22.31 -32.10 27.99
C PHE A 183 -23.13 -33.21 28.65
N PRO A 184 -23.29 -34.39 28.03
CA PRO A 184 -23.91 -35.52 28.70
C PRO A 184 -22.90 -36.05 29.73
N GLY A 185 -23.23 -35.99 31.02
CA GLY A 185 -22.47 -36.75 32.02
C GLY A 185 -22.14 -36.09 33.36
N VAL A 186 -22.79 -35.00 33.79
CA VAL A 186 -22.63 -34.53 35.17
C VAL A 186 -23.99 -34.47 35.87
N SER A 187 -24.32 -35.55 36.60
CA SER A 187 -25.48 -35.56 37.50
C SER A 187 -25.25 -34.49 38.58
N ARG A 188 -25.98 -33.38 38.50
CA ARG A 188 -26.06 -32.44 39.62
C ARG A 188 -26.86 -33.11 40.74
N ARG A 189 -26.17 -33.71 41.71
CA ARG A 189 -26.79 -34.04 43.00
C ARG A 189 -27.31 -32.74 43.60
N ARG A 190 -28.63 -32.65 43.80
CA ARG A 190 -29.26 -31.53 44.53
C ARG A 190 -28.80 -31.58 46.00
N PRO A 191 -28.44 -30.45 46.63
CA PRO A 191 -28.33 -30.40 48.08
C PRO A 191 -29.74 -30.51 48.68
N ARG A 192 -29.92 -31.40 49.67
CA ARG A 192 -31.14 -31.45 50.48
C ARG A 192 -31.21 -30.20 51.34
N SER A 193 -32.35 -29.51 51.34
CA SER A 193 -32.65 -28.39 52.23
C SER A 193 -32.73 -28.85 53.70
N PRO A 194 -32.32 -28.02 54.68
CA PRO A 194 -32.51 -28.34 56.09
C PRO A 194 -34.00 -28.22 56.46
N ARG A 195 -34.54 -29.23 57.16
CA ARG A 195 -35.86 -29.15 57.79
C ARG A 195 -35.77 -28.26 59.02
N SER A 196 -36.70 -27.31 59.16
CA SER A 196 -36.90 -26.52 60.38
C SER A 196 -37.49 -27.38 61.50
N PRO A 197 -37.24 -27.06 62.79
CA PRO A 197 -37.81 -27.78 63.91
C PRO A 197 -39.27 -27.36 64.12
N ARG A 198 -40.14 -28.35 64.35
CA ARG A 198 -41.51 -28.12 64.81
C ARG A 198 -41.50 -27.72 66.28
N GLN A 199 -42.24 -26.66 66.61
CA GLN A 199 -42.61 -26.29 67.97
C GLN A 199 -43.60 -27.33 68.53
N ASN A 200 -43.32 -27.80 69.75
CA ASN A 200 -44.24 -27.94 70.87
C ASN A 200 -43.41 -28.12 72.14
#